data_AF-A0A0E2Q0K9-F1
#
_entry.id   AF-A0A0E2Q0K9-F1
#
_cell.length_a   1.000
_cell.length_b   1.000
_cell.length_c   1.000
_cell.angle_alpha   90.00
_cell.angle_beta   90.00
_cell.angle_gamma   90.00
#
_symmetry.space_group_name_H-M   'P 1'
#
loop_
_entity.id
_entity.type
_entity.pdbx_description
1 polymer ?
#
loop_
_entity_poly.entity_id
_entity_poly.type
_entity_poly.pdbx_seq_one_letter_code
_entity_poly.pdbx_strand_id
1 'polypeptide(L)' 'MSKVHYHFDHVGSYLRPQALKEAREKFANGEISQEELLKVQDELVKELVHHEVENGLQVVSDGEFGRSWWHLDFL' A
#
# COMPACT_ATOMS: atom_id res chain seq x y z
N MET A 1 -40.78 6.38 -5.35
CA MET A 1 -39.53 7.16 -5.45
C MET A 1 -38.41 6.21 -5.81
N SER A 2 -37.61 6.50 -6.85
CA SER A 2 -36.47 5.64 -7.21
C SER A 2 -35.33 5.84 -6.21
N LYS A 3 -34.74 4.73 -5.76
CA LYS A 3 -33.61 4.74 -4.82
C LYS A 3 -32.34 5.09 -5.59
N VAL A 4 -31.76 6.25 -5.30
CA VAL A 4 -30.45 6.63 -5.86
C VAL A 4 -29.38 5.75 -5.20
N HIS A 5 -28.49 5.19 -6.01
CA HIS A 5 -27.32 4.45 -5.53
C HIS A 5 -26.09 5.34 -5.61
N TYR A 6 -25.49 5.60 -4.46
CA TYR A 6 -24.23 6.31 -4.35
C TYR A 6 -23.09 5.28 -4.35
N HIS A 7 -22.05 5.55 -5.12
CA HIS A 7 -20.83 4.77 -5.15
C HIS A 7 -19.70 5.62 -4.56
N PHE A 8 -18.92 5.01 -3.68
CA PHE A 8 -17.77 5.63 -3.03
C PHE A 8 -16.58 4.70 -3.24
N ASP A 9 -15.43 5.30 -3.53
CA ASP A 9 -14.18 4.60 -3.76
C ASP A 9 -13.00 5.43 -3.24
N HIS A 10 -11.82 4.84 -3.19
CA HIS A 10 -10.56 5.48 -2.80
C HIS A 10 -9.60 5.61 -3.98
N VAL A 11 -8.61 6.49 -3.85
CA VAL A 11 -7.65 6.83 -4.93
C VAL A 11 -6.37 5.98 -4.89
N GLY A 12 -6.29 5.00 -3.99
CA GLY A 12 -5.22 4.00 -3.92
C GLY A 12 -4.09 4.28 -2.92
N SER A 13 -3.66 5.52 -2.69
CA SER A 13 -2.59 5.78 -1.70
C SER A 13 -3.07 5.59 -0.25
N TYR A 14 -2.27 4.91 0.57
CA TYR A 14 -2.50 4.77 2.01
C TYR A 14 -1.33 5.34 2.83
N LEU A 15 -1.60 5.63 4.11
CA LEU A 15 -0.56 6.03 5.05
C LEU A 15 0.48 4.91 5.21
N ARG A 16 1.76 5.28 5.17
CA ARG A 16 2.84 4.29 5.27
C ARG A 16 2.92 3.71 6.68
N PRO A 17 2.76 2.39 6.85
CA PRO A 17 2.91 1.73 8.14
C PRO A 17 4.29 1.99 8.73
N GLN A 18 4.39 1.97 10.06
CA GLN A 18 5.66 2.19 10.76
C GLN A 18 6.72 1.15 10.33
N ALA A 19 6.33 -0.11 10.17
CA ALA A 19 7.20 -1.18 9.69
C ALA A 19 7.81 -0.90 8.29
N LEU A 20 7.04 -0.26 7.38
CA LEU A 20 7.56 0.11 6.06
C LEU A 20 8.61 1.22 6.17
N LYS A 21 8.42 2.20 7.06
CA LYS A 21 9.37 3.29 7.27
C LYS A 21 10.70 2.74 7.81
N GLU A 22 10.61 1.86 8.81
CA GLU A 22 11.77 1.21 9.41
C GLU A 22 12.53 0.32 8.41
N ALA A 23 11.81 -0.46 7.60
CA ALA A 23 12.45 -1.28 6.56
C ALA A 23 13.17 -0.41 5.52
N ARG A 24 12.58 0.71 5.11
CA ARG A 24 13.20 1.66 4.18
C ARG A 24 14.45 2.31 4.77
N GLU A 25 14.42 2.68 6.05
CA GLU A 25 15.58 3.23 6.76
C GLU A 25 16.72 2.20 6.84
N LYS A 26 16.40 0.97 7.24
CA LYS A 26 17.38 -0.14 7.27
C LYS A 26 17.97 -0.42 5.90
N PHE A 27 17.16 -0.41 4.84
CA PHE A 27 17.66 -0.59 3.47
C PHE A 27 18.57 0.56 3.06
N ALA A 28 18.21 1.81 3.36
CA ALA A 28 19.04 2.98 3.08
C ALA A 28 20.39 2.94 3.83
N ASN A 29 20.42 2.33 5.02
CA ASN A 29 21.62 2.11 5.80
C ASN A 29 22.43 0.87 5.37
N GLY A 30 21.93 0.07 4.41
CA GLY A 30 22.56 -1.17 3.98
C GLY A 30 22.45 -2.33 4.98
N GLU A 31 21.51 -2.25 5.93
CA GLU A 31 21.29 -3.25 6.97
C GLU A 31 20.45 -4.44 6.49
N ILE A 32 19.62 -4.24 5.46
CA ILE A 32 18.83 -5.29 4.82
C ILE A 32 19.05 -5.25 3.30
N SER A 33 18.90 -6.40 2.68
CA SER A 33 18.88 -6.58 1.23
C SER A 33 17.61 -6.00 0.59
N GLN A 34 17.65 -5.80 -0.73
CA GLN A 34 16.47 -5.39 -1.49
C GLN A 34 15.36 -6.46 -1.40
N GLU A 35 15.72 -7.74 -1.41
CA GLU A 35 14.79 -8.86 -1.28
C GLU A 35 14.09 -8.85 0.08
N GLU A 36 14.77 -8.46 1.14
CA GLU A 36 14.17 -8.31 2.47
C GLU A 36 13.22 -7.11 2.54
N LEU A 37 13.58 -5.98 1.91
CA LEU A 37 12.67 -4.83 1.80
C LEU A 37 11.40 -5.21 1.02
N LEU A 38 11.53 -5.91 -0.10
CA LEU A 38 10.40 -6.37 -0.91
C LEU A 38 9.49 -7.31 -0.13
N LYS A 39 10.04 -8.25 0.65
CA LYS A 39 9.24 -9.12 1.52
C LYS A 39 8.41 -8.33 2.53
N VAL A 40 8.98 -7.30 3.15
CA VAL A 40 8.21 -6.43 4.07
C VAL A 40 7.09 -5.70 3.33
N GLN A 41 7.37 -5.21 2.11
CA GLN A 41 6.35 -4.55 1.28
C GLN A 41 5.22 -5.51 0.91
N ASP A 42 5.53 -6.72 0.46
CA ASP A 42 4.55 -7.73 0.06
C ASP A 42 3.63 -8.14 1.22
N GLU A 43 4.18 -8.35 2.41
CA GLU A 43 3.38 -8.67 3.59
C GLU A 43 2.45 -7.52 3.99
N LEU A 44 2.92 -6.27 3.93
CA LEU A 44 2.10 -5.10 4.24
C LEU A 44 1.02 -4.83 3.19
N VAL A 45 1.31 -5.08 1.91
CA VAL A 45 0.31 -5.00 0.82
C VAL A 45 -0.77 -6.07 1.03
N LYS A 46 -0.37 -7.30 1.39
CA LYS A 46 -1.30 -8.38 1.67
C LYS A 46 -2.22 -8.07 2.86
N GLU A 47 -1.67 -7.49 3.93
CA GLU A 47 -2.45 -7.02 5.08
C GLU A 47 -3.43 -5.90 4.69
N LEU A 48 -2.98 -4.92 3.91
CA LEU A 48 -3.83 -3.83 3.41
C LEU A 48 -5.00 -4.36 2.57
N VAL A 49 -4.71 -5.21 1.58
CA VAL A 49 -5.73 -5.79 0.70
C VAL A 49 -6.74 -6.61 1.51
N HIS A 50 -6.28 -7.35 2.52
CA HIS A 50 -7.18 -8.07 3.42
C HIS A 50 -8.14 -7.09 4.13
N HIS A 51 -7.61 -5.99 4.68
CA HIS A 51 -8.42 -4.96 5.32
C HIS A 51 -9.39 -4.27 4.34
N GLU A 52 -8.97 -3.97 3.11
CA GLU A 52 -9.85 -3.37 2.11
C GLU A 52 -11.05 -4.28 1.80
N VAL A 53 -10.78 -5.58 1.58
CA VAL A 53 -11.82 -6.59 1.33
C VAL A 53 -12.76 -6.77 2.52
N GLU A 54 -12.23 -6.86 3.74
CA GLU A 54 -13.04 -6.96 4.96
C GLU A 54 -13.97 -5.76 5.17
N ASN A 55 -13.56 -4.57 4.71
CA ASN A 55 -14.36 -3.35 4.78
C ASN A 55 -15.30 -3.17 3.57
N GLY A 56 -15.38 -4.17 2.68
CA GLY A 56 -16.35 -4.20 1.58
C GLY A 56 -15.93 -3.42 0.34
N LEU A 57 -14.66 -3.04 0.21
CA LEU A 57 -14.14 -2.45 -1.01
C LEU A 57 -14.10 -3.50 -2.13
N GLN A 58 -14.56 -3.11 -3.32
CA GLN A 58 -14.59 -3.98 -4.50
C GLN A 58 -13.37 -3.79 -5.41
N VAL A 59 -12.80 -2.58 -5.38
CA VAL A 59 -11.54 -2.23 -6.01
C VAL A 59 -10.54 -2.06 -4.88
N VAL A 60 -9.38 -2.69 -5.00
CA VAL A 60 -8.33 -2.72 -3.97
C VAL A 60 -7.05 -2.10 -4.51
N SER A 61 -6.14 -1.71 -3.62
CA SER A 61 -4.87 -1.08 -3.99
C SER A 61 -3.71 -1.62 -3.15
N ASP A 62 -2.48 -1.42 -3.64
CA ASP A 62 -1.27 -1.77 -2.89
C ASP A 62 -0.84 -0.67 -1.89
N GLY A 63 -1.66 0.37 -1.71
CA GLY A 63 -1.32 1.51 -0.85
C GLY A 63 -0.16 2.36 -1.36
N GLU A 64 0.34 2.08 -2.57
CA GLU A 64 1.60 2.56 -3.13
C GLU A 64 2.82 2.21 -2.27
N PHE A 65 2.77 1.15 -1.45
CA PHE A 65 3.82 0.84 -0.48
C PHE A 65 5.21 0.61 -1.10
N GLY A 66 5.27 0.12 -2.34
CA GLY A 66 6.51 -0.02 -3.11
C GLY A 66 7.10 1.31 -3.59
N ARG A 67 6.34 2.41 -3.52
CA ARG A 67 6.66 3.65 -4.23
C ARG A 67 7.21 4.75 -3.32
N SER A 68 8.18 5.51 -3.80
CA SER A 68 8.66 6.75 -3.21
C SER A 68 7.69 7.89 -3.51
N TRP A 69 7.27 8.05 -4.77
CA TRP A 69 6.31 9.04 -5.24
C TRP A 69 5.44 8.50 -6.37
N TRP A 70 4.15 8.84 -6.35
CA TRP A 70 3.18 8.26 -7.27
C TRP A 70 3.35 8.62 -8.76
N HIS A 71 4.14 9.65 -9.09
CA HIS A 71 4.33 10.13 -10.47
C HIS A 71 5.78 10.05 -10.96
N LEU A 72 6.75 9.74 -10.09
CA LEU A 72 8.17 9.73 -10.45
C LEU A 72 8.72 8.32 -10.69
N ASP A 73 8.23 7.32 -9.96
CA ASP A 73 8.80 5.97 -10.00
C ASP A 73 8.48 5.18 -11.29
N PHE A 74 7.75 5.78 -12.25
CA PHE A 74 7.42 5.18 -13.54
C PHE A 74 8.28 5.71 -14.70
N LEU A 75 9.10 6.73 -14.47
CA LEU A 75 9.98 7.36 -15.46
C LEU A 75 11.31 6.64 -15.56
#